data_AF-M7NIE3-F1
#
_entry.id   AF-M7NIE3-F1
#
_cell.length_a   1.000
_cell.length_b   1.000
_cell.length_c   1.000
_cell.angle_alpha   90.00
_cell.angle_beta   90.00
_cell.angle_gamma   90.00
#
_symmetry.space_group_name_H-M   'P 1'
#
loop_
_entity.id
_entity.type
_entity.pdbx_description
1 polymer ?
#
loop_
_entity_poly.entity_id
_entity_poly.type
_entity_poly.pdbx_seq_one_letter_code
_entity_poly.pdbx_strand_id
1 'polypeptide(L)' 'MGKIFICSNKADTKSSVVVLELPTSQAAKDAFREIRGRNPKLSLGVYGSRDLETFKRTQRTLGVPKVVRTVNDFVASME' A
#
# COMPACT_ATOMS: atom_id res chain seq x y z
N MET A 1 -12.25 -14.95 -0.23
CA MET A 1 -12.16 -13.62 0.43
C MET A 1 -11.07 -12.83 -0.26
N GLY A 2 -11.39 -11.64 -0.79
CA GLY A 2 -10.38 -10.76 -1.39
C GLY A 2 -9.57 -10.02 -0.31
N LYS A 3 -8.38 -9.57 -0.67
CA LYS A 3 -7.52 -8.72 0.17
C LYS A 3 -7.55 -7.27 -0.33
N ILE A 4 -7.20 -6.36 0.56
CA ILE A 4 -7.05 -4.94 0.23
C ILE A 4 -5.58 -4.57 0.29
N PHE A 5 -5.14 -3.80 -0.69
CA PHE A 5 -3.77 -3.36 -0.85
C PHE A 5 -3.77 -1.83 -0.85
N ILE A 6 -3.04 -1.23 0.08
CA ILE A 6 -2.77 0.22 0.06
C ILE A 6 -1.37 0.39 -0.52
N CYS A 7 -1.24 1.11 -1.63
CA CYS A 7 0.05 1.42 -2.21
C CYS A 7 0.37 2.90 -2.10
N SER A 8 1.64 3.21 -1.99
CA SER A 8 2.14 4.57 -2.09
C SER A 8 3.42 4.59 -2.90
N ASN A 9 3.62 5.68 -3.63
CA ASN A 9 4.81 5.90 -4.42
C ASN A 9 5.58 7.07 -3.81
N LYS A 10 6.86 6.87 -3.47
CA LYS A 10 7.73 7.98 -3.07
C LYS A 10 7.97 8.80 -4.35
N ALA A 11 7.47 10.05 -4.36
CA ALA A 11 7.49 10.90 -5.56
C ALA A 11 8.90 11.07 -6.18
N ASP A 12 9.94 10.86 -5.38
CA ASP A 12 11.34 11.02 -5.75
C ASP A 12 12.00 9.76 -6.34
N THR A 13 11.42 8.57 -6.15
CA THR A 13 12.04 7.31 -6.57
C THR A 13 11.05 6.45 -7.33
N LYS A 14 11.21 6.37 -8.65
CA LYS A 14 10.46 5.48 -9.57
C LYS A 14 10.53 3.97 -9.21
N SER A 15 11.21 3.59 -8.13
CA SER A 15 11.58 2.22 -7.81
C SER A 15 11.07 1.72 -6.44
N SER A 16 10.50 2.57 -5.60
CA SER A 16 10.13 2.20 -4.23
C SER A 16 8.63 2.34 -3.99
N VAL A 17 7.85 1.44 -4.58
CA VAL A 17 6.43 1.29 -4.24
C VAL A 17 6.32 0.39 -3.02
N VAL A 18 5.74 0.89 -1.93
CA VAL A 18 5.42 0.07 -0.75
C VAL A 18 3.94 -0.25 -0.80
N VAL A 19 3.60 -1.51 -0.53
CA VAL A 19 2.24 -2.04 -0.58
C VAL A 19 1.91 -2.66 0.76
N LEU A 20 0.92 -2.10 1.45
CA LEU A 20 0.37 -2.65 2.68
C LEU A 20 -0.77 -3.62 2.35
N GLU A 21 -0.58 -4.90 2.67
CA GLU A 21 -1.61 -5.94 2.55
C GLU A 21 -2.49 -5.98 3.80
N LEU A 22 -3.82 -5.92 3.60
CA LEU A 22 -4.81 -5.93 4.67
C LEU A 22 -5.92 -6.96 4.37
N PRO A 23 -6.44 -7.64 5.41
CA PRO A 23 -7.42 -8.71 5.23
C PRO A 23 -8.84 -8.21 4.97
N THR A 24 -9.17 -6.97 5.34
CA THR A 24 -10.53 -6.43 5.24
C THR A 24 -10.54 -4.96 4.82
N SER A 25 -11.66 -4.52 4.23
CA SER A 25 -11.90 -3.12 3.89
C SER A 25 -11.96 -2.21 5.11
N GLN A 26 -12.39 -2.73 6.27
CA GLN A 26 -12.39 -1.97 7.50
C GLN A 26 -10.96 -1.70 7.99
N ALA A 27 -10.11 -2.73 8.03
CA ALA A 27 -8.70 -2.57 8.36
C ALA A 27 -7.99 -1.61 7.39
N ALA A 28 -8.37 -1.62 6.10
CA ALA A 28 -7.87 -0.66 5.11
C ALA A 28 -8.27 0.78 5.40
N LYS A 29 -9.51 1.03 5.84
CA LYS A 29 -9.93 2.38 6.23
C LYS A 29 -9.17 2.88 7.45
N ASP A 30 -9.05 2.05 8.48
CA ASP A 30 -8.31 2.40 9.69
C ASP A 30 -6.83 2.67 9.40
N ALA A 31 -6.17 1.78 8.65
CA ALA A 31 -4.80 1.97 8.19
C ALA A 31 -4.63 3.24 7.34
N PHE A 32 -5.55 3.49 6.39
CA PHE A 32 -5.49 4.68 5.55
C PHE A 32 -5.58 5.97 6.38
N ARG A 33 -6.50 6.03 7.35
CA ARG A 33 -6.64 7.17 8.26
C ARG A 33 -5.39 7.38 9.10
N GLU A 34 -4.81 6.30 9.62
CA GLU A 34 -3.56 6.37 10.38
C GLU A 34 -2.39 6.89 9.53
N ILE A 35 -2.18 6.33 8.33
CA ILE A 35 -1.11 6.75 7.43
C ILE A 35 -1.28 8.21 7.02
N ARG A 36 -2.50 8.64 6.65
CA ARG A 36 -2.81 10.04 6.33
C ARG A 36 -2.58 10.98 7.51
N GLY A 37 -2.88 10.52 8.73
CA GLY A 37 -2.64 11.29 9.95
C GLY A 37 -1.17 11.50 10.24
N ARG A 38 -0.33 10.48 10.00
CA ARG A 38 1.12 10.57 10.18
C ARG A 38 1.83 11.32 9.04
N ASN A 39 1.37 11.12 7.81
CA ASN A 39 1.98 11.71 6.61
C ASN A 39 0.91 12.18 5.60
N PRO A 40 0.39 13.41 5.76
CA PRO A 40 -0.69 13.92 4.93
C PRO A 40 -0.27 14.21 3.48
N LYS A 41 1.04 14.29 3.19
CA LYS A 41 1.60 14.55 1.86
C LYS A 41 1.81 13.28 1.02
N LEU A 42 1.58 12.09 1.58
CA LEU A 42 1.73 10.84 0.83
C LEU A 42 0.58 10.63 -0.15
N SER A 43 0.94 10.23 -1.38
CA SER A 43 0.01 9.79 -2.41
C SER A 43 -0.36 8.33 -2.17
N LEU A 44 -1.50 8.10 -1.53
CA LEU A 44 -2.01 6.76 -1.22
C LEU A 44 -3.06 6.32 -2.25
N GLY A 45 -2.91 5.11 -2.79
CA GLY A 45 -3.92 4.41 -3.59
C GLY A 45 -4.42 3.16 -2.87
N VAL A 46 -5.72 2.88 -2.94
CA VAL A 46 -6.33 1.70 -2.32
C VAL A 46 -6.90 0.79 -3.41
N TYR A 47 -6.55 -0.49 -3.36
CA TYR A 47 -6.91 -1.48 -4.37
C TYR A 47 -7.45 -2.75 -3.73
N GLY A 48 -8.56 -3.26 -4.23
CA GLY A 48 -9.04 -4.60 -3.89
C GLY A 48 -8.51 -5.61 -4.90
N SER A 49 -7.93 -6.71 -4.43
CA SER A 49 -7.52 -7.81 -5.29
C SER A 49 -7.71 -9.15 -4.59
N ARG A 50 -7.83 -10.23 -5.36
CA ARG A 50 -7.99 -11.57 -4.79
C ARG A 50 -6.75 -12.01 -4.01
N ASP A 51 -5.59 -11.67 -4.52
CA ASP A 51 -4.28 -12.08 -4.03
C ASP A 51 -3.18 -11.13 -4.55
N LEU A 52 -1.99 -11.23 -3.95
CA LEU A 52 -0.85 -10.38 -4.27
C LEU A 52 -0.37 -10.58 -5.71
N GLU A 53 -0.48 -11.80 -6.25
CA GLU A 53 -0.08 -12.11 -7.62
C GLU A 53 -0.99 -11.42 -8.63
N THR A 54 -2.31 -11.49 -8.41
CA THR A 54 -3.29 -10.74 -9.21
C THR A 54 -3.02 -9.25 -9.12
N PHE A 55 -2.76 -8.72 -7.93
CA PHE A 55 -2.41 -7.30 -7.75
C PHE A 55 -1.16 -6.90 -8.54
N LYS A 56 -0.06 -7.66 -8.43
CA LYS A 56 1.20 -7.41 -9.17
C LYS A 56 0.99 -7.49 -10.68
N ARG A 57 0.14 -8.41 -11.15
CA ARG A 57 -0.17 -8.56 -12.57
C ARG A 57 -0.98 -7.38 -13.11
N THR A 58 -1.90 -6.83 -12.32
CA THR A 58 -2.69 -5.64 -12.72
C THR A 58 -1.86 -4.36 -12.63
N GLN A 59 -0.93 -4.29 -11.68
CA GLN A 59 -0.10 -3.12 -11.42
C GLN A 59 1.33 -3.28 -11.93
N ARG A 60 1.50 -3.71 -13.19
CA ARG A 60 2.82 -3.88 -13.84
C ARG A 60 3.66 -2.60 -13.88
N THR A 61 3.01 -1.44 -13.81
CA THR A 61 3.64 -0.12 -13.77
C THR A 61 4.21 0.25 -12.40
N LEU A 62 3.85 -0.46 -11.33
CA LEU A 62 4.32 -0.16 -9.96
C LEU A 62 5.72 -0.72 -9.64
N GLY A 63 6.50 -1.18 -10.61
CA GLY A 63 7.85 -1.72 -10.37
C GLY A 63 7.83 -2.98 -9.50
N VAL A 64 8.86 -3.20 -8.67
CA VAL A 64 8.92 -4.30 -7.70
C VAL A 64 8.42 -3.80 -6.34
N PRO A 65 7.15 -4.03 -5.97
CA PRO A 65 6.62 -3.48 -4.74
C PRO A 65 7.17 -4.20 -3.50
N LYS A 66 7.61 -3.44 -2.50
CA LYS A 66 7.88 -3.95 -1.15
C LYS A 66 6.54 -4.19 -0.46
N VAL A 67 6.21 -5.45 -0.19
CA VAL A 67 4.95 -5.82 0.46
C VAL A 67 5.16 -5.90 1.96
N VAL A 68 4.33 -5.17 2.69
CA VAL A 68 4.35 -5.06 4.14
C VAL A 68 2.96 -5.43 4.68
N ARG A 69 2.88 -5.92 5.91
CA ARG A 69 1.60 -6.37 6.52
C ARG A 69 1.14 -5.52 7.68
N THR A 70 1.93 -4.51 8.05
CA THR A 70 1.69 -3.65 9.21
C THR A 70 1.85 -2.19 8.82
N VAL A 71 1.01 -1.32 9.39
CA VAL A 71 1.06 0.12 9.13
C VAL A 71 2.39 0.73 9.56
N ASN A 72 2.97 0.30 10.69
CA ASN A 72 4.27 0.79 11.13
C ASN A 72 5.38 0.53 10.11
N ASP A 73 5.48 -0.69 9.55
CA ASP A 73 6.48 -1.00 8.51
C ASP A 73 6.23 -0.21 7.20
N PHE A 74 4.96 0.03 6.88
CA PHE A 74 4.58 0.89 5.75
C PHE A 74 5.07 2.32 5.93
N VAL A 75 4.82 2.90 7.11
CA VAL A 75 5.24 4.28 7.43
C VAL A 75 6.76 4.37 7.54
N ALA A 76 7.41 3.41 8.19
CA ALA A 76 8.88 3.37 8.30
C ALA A 76 9.57 3.21 6.93
N SER A 77 8.91 2.55 5.97
CA SER A 77 9.40 2.46 4.58
C SER A 77 9.12 3.73 3.76
N MET A 78 8.33 4.66 4.27
CA MET A 78 7.91 5.91 3.62
C MET A 78 8.64 7.15 4.15
N GLU A 79 9.11 7.12 5.40
CA GLU A 79 10.11 8.07 5.93
C GLU A 79 11.40 8.04 5.08
#